data_AF-A0A7W6TAK2-F1
#
_entry.id   AF-A0A7W6TAK2-F1
#
_cell.length_a   1.000
_cell.length_b   1.000
_cell.length_c   1.000
_cell.angle_alpha   90.00
_cell.angle_beta   90.00
_cell.angle_gamma   90.00
#
_symmetry.space_group_name_H-M   'P 1'
#
loop_
_entity.id
_entity.type
_entity.pdbx_description
1 polymer ?
#
loop_
_entity_poly.entity_id
_entity_poly.type
_entity_poly.pdbx_seq_one_letter_code
_entity_poly.pdbx_strand_id
1 'polypeptide(L)'
;MAKKIPDAGPLTGSEGAIVIQDGKAVKTDVQSIANKAQTIKGDPGKDGKDGAPGAPGAAGKDGAAGKDGLPGKDGLQGVQGVAGKDGSPGVAGKDGTPGAAGPPKRIERFSGSTTSTGIATISFSPAFEATPDIDVIEDWSNEQMITGKVVSGSGTKAGCQVQVMVSRGTLLLTTGPFQKAGAGVSITVRAIGN
;
A
#
# COMPACT_ATOMS: atom_id res chain seq x y z
N MET A 1 21.88 35.77 -19.18
CA MET A 1 22.59 34.50 -19.44
C MET A 1 22.58 33.69 -18.14
N ALA A 2 21.69 32.71 -18.00
CA ALA A 2 21.61 31.90 -16.79
C ALA A 2 22.63 30.74 -16.87
N LYS A 3 23.55 30.68 -15.90
CA LYS A 3 24.59 29.64 -15.84
C LYS A 3 23.95 28.37 -15.29
N LYS A 4 23.93 27.31 -16.10
CA LYS A 4 23.48 25.96 -15.69
C LYS A 4 24.35 25.49 -14.53
N ILE A 5 23.75 25.28 -13.36
CA ILE A 5 24.41 24.60 -12.24
C ILE A 5 24.54 23.13 -12.65
N PRO A 6 25.74 22.52 -12.61
CA PRO A 6 25.89 21.12 -13.01
C PRO A 6 25.11 20.21 -12.06
N ASP A 7 24.49 19.17 -12.61
CA ASP A 7 23.78 18.14 -11.85
C ASP A 7 24.74 17.51 -10.84
N ALA A 8 24.31 17.41 -9.58
CA ALA A 8 25.07 16.69 -8.57
C ALA A 8 25.17 15.22 -9.04
N GLY A 9 26.40 14.77 -9.29
CA GLY A 9 26.66 13.36 -9.60
C GLY A 9 26.16 12.45 -8.46
N PRO A 10 25.98 11.15 -8.72
CA PRO A 10 25.64 10.19 -7.67
C PRO A 10 26.63 10.34 -6.52
N LEU A 11 26.13 10.41 -5.27
CA LEU A 11 26.95 10.47 -4.07
C LEU A 11 27.73 9.16 -3.95
N THR A 12 28.95 9.12 -4.51
CA THR A 12 29.82 7.94 -4.52
C THR A 12 30.73 7.86 -3.29
N GLY A 13 30.39 8.59 -2.22
CA GLY A 13 31.17 8.63 -0.98
C GLY A 13 30.78 7.52 -0.02
N SER A 14 31.80 6.86 0.55
CA SER A 14 31.74 6.02 1.75
C SER A 14 31.42 6.81 3.03
N GLU A 15 30.63 7.89 2.91
CA GLU A 15 30.23 8.74 4.04
C GLU A 15 29.37 7.89 4.97
N GLY A 16 29.97 7.49 6.10
CA GLY A 16 29.30 6.66 7.08
C GLY A 16 28.07 7.37 7.62
N ALA A 17 26.89 6.84 7.33
CA ALA A 17 25.65 7.25 7.95
C ALA A 17 25.52 6.54 9.30
N ILE A 18 25.05 7.27 10.32
CA ILE A 18 24.75 6.68 11.63
C ILE A 18 23.26 6.33 11.64
N VAL A 19 22.94 5.06 11.89
CA VAL A 19 21.57 4.57 12.05
C VAL A 19 21.38 3.98 13.43
N ILE A 20 20.17 4.11 14.00
CA ILE A 20 19.84 3.47 15.28
C ILE A 20 19.30 2.05 14.99
N GLN A 21 19.97 1.02 15.53
CA GLN A 21 19.51 -0.38 15.51
C GLN A 21 19.47 -0.90 16.94
N ASP A 22 18.32 -1.44 17.37
CA ASP A 22 18.09 -1.94 18.74
C ASP A 22 18.48 -0.93 19.84
N GLY A 23 18.19 0.35 19.60
CA GLY A 23 18.50 1.45 20.52
C GLY A 23 19.97 1.88 20.56
N LYS A 24 20.82 1.38 19.66
CA LYS A 24 22.25 1.74 19.56
C LYS A 24 22.59 2.40 18.24
N ALA A 25 23.47 3.40 18.28
CA ALA A 25 24.04 4.03 17.10
C ALA A 25 25.04 3.09 16.40
N VAL A 26 24.74 2.72 15.17
CA VAL A 26 25.53 1.83 14.31
C VAL A 26 25.98 2.63 13.08
N LYS A 27 27.28 2.57 12.75
CA LYS A 27 27.81 3.12 11.50
C LYS A 27 27.46 2.18 10.35
N THR A 28 26.83 2.71 9.30
CA THR A 28 26.49 1.97 8.09
C THR A 28 26.80 2.83 6.86
N ASP A 29 26.93 2.23 5.68
CA ASP A 29 27.03 2.99 4.44
C ASP A 29 25.66 3.43 3.92
N VAL A 30 25.65 4.58 3.21
CA VAL A 30 24.44 5.19 2.63
C VAL A 30 23.78 4.27 1.59
N GLN A 31 24.57 3.44 0.90
CA GLN A 31 24.07 2.51 -0.11
C GLN A 31 23.24 1.37 0.50
N SER A 32 23.65 0.88 1.67
CA SER A 32 22.96 -0.14 2.46
C SER A 32 21.62 0.39 3.01
N ILE A 33 21.56 1.67 3.38
CA ILE A 33 20.30 2.35 3.73
C ILE A 33 19.37 2.48 2.51
N ALA A 34 19.92 2.86 1.35
CA ALA A 34 19.15 3.00 0.11
C ALA A 34 18.57 1.65 -0.36
N ASN A 35 19.34 0.57 -0.26
CA ASN A 35 18.90 -0.78 -0.61
C ASN A 35 17.81 -1.30 0.35
N LYS A 36 17.87 -0.92 1.63
CA LYS A 36 16.84 -1.27 2.63
C LYS A 36 15.52 -0.52 2.41
N ALA A 37 15.57 0.67 1.79
CA ALA A 37 14.39 1.45 1.41
C ALA A 37 13.70 0.94 0.15
N GLN A 38 14.32 0.02 -0.59
CA GLN A 38 13.82 -0.49 -1.86
C GLN A 38 12.94 -1.73 -1.61
N THR A 39 11.75 -1.54 -1.03
CA THR A 39 10.62 -2.50 -1.08
C THR A 39 9.38 -1.89 -0.43
N ILE A 40 8.79 -0.86 -1.03
CA ILE A 40 7.37 -0.57 -0.81
C ILE A 40 6.62 -1.29 -1.93
N LYS A 41 6.41 -2.59 -1.73
CA LYS A 41 5.55 -3.41 -2.59
C LYS A 41 4.14 -2.84 -2.47
N GLY A 42 3.55 -2.43 -3.59
CA GLY A 42 2.17 -1.94 -3.61
C GLY A 42 1.20 -2.96 -3.01
N ASP A 43 0.07 -2.46 -2.50
CA ASP A 43 -0.98 -3.30 -1.92
C ASP A 43 -1.38 -4.43 -2.89
N PRO A 44 -1.70 -5.64 -2.38
CA PRO A 44 -2.19 -6.72 -3.21
C PRO A 44 -3.38 -6.26 -4.08
N GLY A 45 -3.41 -6.74 -5.33
CA GLY A 45 -4.56 -6.50 -6.20
C GLY A 45 -5.84 -7.04 -5.58
N LYS A 46 -6.98 -6.45 -5.96
CA LYS A 46 -8.32 -6.87 -5.54
C LYS A 46 -8.58 -8.32 -5.96
N ASP A 47 -9.39 -9.03 -5.17
CA ASP A 47 -9.76 -10.42 -5.45
C ASP A 47 -10.37 -10.57 -6.86
N GLY A 48 -10.08 -11.70 -7.50
CA GLY A 48 -10.64 -12.04 -8.81
C GLY A 48 -12.16 -12.22 -8.75
N LYS A 49 -12.82 -12.08 -9.91
CA LYS A 49 -14.25 -12.41 -10.05
C LYS A 49 -14.46 -13.92 -9.95
N ASP A 50 -15.60 -14.34 -9.39
CA ASP A 50 -16.00 -15.74 -9.29
C ASP A 50 -15.97 -16.45 -10.65
N GLY A 51 -15.55 -17.71 -10.65
CA GLY A 51 -15.55 -18.57 -11.84
C GLY A 51 -16.97 -18.90 -12.33
N ALA A 52 -17.09 -19.24 -13.61
CA ALA A 52 -18.36 -19.71 -14.19
C ALA A 52 -18.81 -21.06 -13.59
N PRO A 53 -20.13 -21.36 -13.52
CA PRO A 53 -20.63 -22.65 -13.07
C PRO A 53 -20.07 -23.82 -13.89
N GLY A 54 -19.84 -24.96 -13.24
CA GLY A 54 -19.37 -26.19 -13.89
C GLY A 54 -20.41 -26.78 -14.87
N ALA A 55 -19.95 -27.57 -15.83
CA ALA A 55 -20.82 -28.28 -16.77
C ALA A 55 -21.66 -29.36 -16.07
N PRO A 56 -22.87 -29.71 -16.59
CA PRO A 56 -23.65 -30.84 -16.08
C PRO A 56 -22.89 -32.17 -16.13
N GLY A 57 -23.13 -33.04 -15.13
CA GLY A 57 -22.54 -34.38 -15.09
C GLY A 57 -23.01 -35.27 -16.24
N ALA A 58 -22.20 -36.28 -16.59
CA ALA A 58 -22.57 -37.29 -17.59
C ALA A 58 -23.75 -38.16 -17.11
N ALA A 59 -24.56 -38.65 -18.07
CA ALA A 59 -25.66 -39.57 -17.77
C ALA A 59 -25.16 -40.87 -17.10
N GLY A 60 -25.97 -41.42 -16.19
CA GLY A 60 -25.69 -42.71 -15.55
C GLY A 60 -25.61 -43.86 -16.56
N LYS A 61 -24.84 -44.89 -16.23
CA LYS A 61 -24.75 -46.11 -17.04
C LYS A 61 -26.05 -46.91 -16.92
N ASP A 62 -26.47 -47.56 -18.00
CA ASP A 62 -27.64 -48.46 -17.99
C ASP A 62 -27.49 -49.57 -16.94
N GLY A 63 -28.62 -49.97 -16.34
CA GLY A 63 -28.67 -51.07 -15.39
C GLY A 63 -28.25 -52.40 -16.04
N ALA A 64 -27.61 -53.27 -15.27
CA ALA A 64 -27.25 -54.61 -15.75
C ALA A 64 -28.51 -55.40 -16.15
N ALA A 65 -28.42 -56.17 -17.25
CA ALA A 65 -29.49 -57.02 -17.71
C ALA A 65 -29.94 -58.02 -16.62
N GLY A 66 -31.25 -58.20 -16.49
CA GLY A 66 -31.80 -59.20 -15.58
C GLY A 66 -31.35 -60.61 -15.97
N LYS A 67 -31.03 -61.43 -14.98
CA LYS A 67 -30.72 -62.86 -15.14
C LYS A 67 -31.92 -63.62 -15.72
N ASP A 68 -31.67 -64.53 -16.67
CA ASP A 68 -32.70 -65.35 -17.31
C ASP A 68 -33.54 -66.13 -16.28
N GLY A 69 -34.87 -66.17 -16.50
CA GLY A 69 -35.82 -66.86 -15.63
C GLY A 69 -35.91 -68.37 -15.91
N LEU A 70 -36.17 -69.17 -14.87
CA LEU A 70 -36.56 -70.58 -15.02
C LEU A 70 -37.98 -70.69 -15.66
N PRO A 71 -38.31 -71.75 -16.42
CA PRO A 71 -39.61 -71.90 -17.11
C PRO A 71 -40.80 -71.79 -16.13
N GLY A 72 -41.81 -70.97 -16.46
CA GLY A 72 -42.78 -70.44 -15.47
C GLY A 72 -44.21 -71.01 -15.51
N LYS A 73 -44.89 -70.89 -14.36
CA LYS A 73 -46.35 -70.72 -14.22
C LYS A 73 -46.65 -69.20 -14.20
N ASP A 74 -47.79 -68.78 -14.75
CA ASP A 74 -48.13 -67.39 -15.10
C ASP A 74 -47.67 -66.34 -14.06
N GLY A 75 -46.89 -65.34 -14.51
CA GLY A 75 -46.16 -64.41 -13.65
C GLY A 75 -46.85 -63.06 -13.44
N LEU A 76 -46.75 -62.53 -12.21
CA LEU A 76 -47.14 -61.15 -11.85
C LEU A 76 -46.32 -60.12 -12.63
N GLN A 77 -46.93 -58.96 -12.93
CA GLN A 77 -46.28 -57.83 -13.60
C GLN A 77 -44.95 -57.46 -12.93
N GLY A 78 -43.88 -57.37 -13.72
CA GLY A 78 -42.54 -57.04 -13.22
C GLY A 78 -42.52 -55.66 -12.57
N VAL A 79 -41.87 -55.56 -11.41
CA VAL A 79 -41.65 -54.30 -10.70
C VAL A 79 -40.81 -53.33 -11.55
N GLN A 80 -41.24 -52.07 -11.61
CA GLN A 80 -40.51 -51.01 -12.31
C GLN A 80 -39.10 -50.85 -11.72
N GLY A 81 -38.09 -50.71 -12.59
CA GLY A 81 -36.71 -50.48 -12.18
C GLY A 81 -36.55 -49.21 -11.36
N VAL A 82 -35.64 -49.24 -10.39
CA VAL A 82 -35.32 -48.08 -9.54
C VAL A 82 -34.66 -46.98 -10.36
N ALA A 83 -34.97 -45.72 -10.05
CA ALA A 83 -34.34 -44.58 -10.69
C ALA A 83 -32.81 -44.57 -10.47
N GLY A 84 -32.07 -44.09 -11.47
CA GLY A 84 -30.62 -43.92 -11.39
C GLY A 84 -30.22 -42.92 -10.29
N LYS A 85 -28.97 -43.01 -9.83
CA LYS A 85 -28.40 -42.07 -8.87
C LYS A 85 -28.11 -40.73 -9.55
N ASP A 86 -28.24 -39.64 -8.80
CA ASP A 86 -27.87 -38.30 -9.26
C ASP A 86 -26.38 -38.22 -9.60
N GLY A 87 -26.04 -37.40 -10.60
CA GLY A 87 -24.65 -37.12 -10.98
C GLY A 87 -23.90 -36.38 -9.89
N SER A 88 -22.57 -36.53 -9.85
CA SER A 88 -21.72 -35.76 -8.94
C SER A 88 -21.75 -34.26 -9.26
N PRO A 89 -21.60 -33.37 -8.27
CA PRO A 89 -21.42 -31.95 -8.51
C PRO A 89 -20.26 -31.66 -9.48
N GLY A 90 -20.39 -30.61 -10.29
CA GLY A 90 -19.32 -30.15 -11.17
C GLY A 90 -18.10 -29.66 -10.38
N VAL A 91 -16.93 -29.65 -11.03
CA VAL A 91 -15.70 -29.10 -10.43
C VAL A 91 -15.82 -27.59 -10.20
N ALA A 92 -15.18 -27.10 -9.15
CA ALA A 92 -15.07 -25.66 -8.89
C ALA A 92 -14.36 -24.96 -10.06
N GLY A 93 -14.79 -23.73 -10.37
CA GLY A 93 -14.11 -22.89 -11.36
C GLY A 93 -12.67 -22.58 -10.93
N LYS A 94 -11.79 -22.32 -11.90
CA LYS A 94 -10.43 -21.84 -11.64
C LYS A 94 -10.45 -20.44 -11.01
N ASP A 95 -9.45 -20.15 -10.20
CA ASP A 95 -9.23 -18.81 -9.65
C ASP A 95 -9.07 -17.76 -10.77
N GLY A 96 -9.53 -16.54 -10.49
CA GLY A 96 -9.30 -15.39 -11.35
C GLY A 96 -7.81 -15.04 -11.45
N THR A 97 -7.40 -14.40 -12.55
CA THR A 97 -6.01 -13.92 -12.69
C THR A 97 -5.78 -12.72 -11.77
N PRO A 98 -4.57 -12.56 -11.20
CA PRO A 98 -4.20 -11.35 -10.46
C PRO A 98 -4.47 -10.07 -11.27
N GLY A 99 -4.87 -9.00 -10.58
CA GLY A 99 -5.03 -7.68 -11.20
C GLY A 99 -3.71 -7.12 -11.73
N ALA A 100 -3.80 -6.18 -12.68
CA ALA A 100 -2.62 -5.49 -13.20
C ALA A 100 -1.93 -4.65 -12.10
N ALA A 101 -0.60 -4.53 -12.19
CA ALA A 101 0.15 -3.62 -11.33
C ALA A 101 -0.31 -2.17 -11.55
N GLY A 102 -0.35 -1.38 -10.47
CA GLY A 102 -0.61 0.05 -10.56
C GLY A 102 0.51 0.81 -11.27
N PRO A 103 0.26 2.04 -11.73
CA PRO A 103 1.30 2.89 -12.30
C PRO A 103 2.40 3.20 -11.25
N PRO A 104 3.64 3.48 -11.69
CA PRO A 104 4.69 3.89 -10.78
C PRO A 104 4.31 5.20 -10.08
N LYS A 105 4.63 5.32 -8.79
CA LYS A 105 4.43 6.55 -8.02
C LYS A 105 5.73 7.35 -7.93
N ARG A 106 5.65 8.66 -8.15
CA ARG A 106 6.65 9.66 -7.79
C ARG A 106 6.65 9.89 -6.28
N ILE A 107 7.82 9.74 -5.66
CA ILE A 107 8.04 9.98 -4.23
C ILE A 107 9.14 11.02 -4.09
N GLU A 108 8.79 12.21 -3.61
CA GLU A 108 9.74 13.31 -3.44
C GLU A 108 9.60 14.01 -2.09
N ARG A 109 10.70 14.59 -1.64
CA ARG A 109 10.76 15.38 -0.41
C ARG A 109 10.79 16.85 -0.74
N PHE A 110 9.95 17.61 -0.05
CA PHE A 110 9.88 19.06 -0.17
C PHE A 110 10.00 19.67 1.22
N SER A 111 10.73 20.76 1.32
CA SER A 111 10.91 21.48 2.58
C SER A 111 10.44 22.91 2.46
N GLY A 112 10.08 23.49 3.58
CA GLY A 112 9.77 24.90 3.68
C GLY A 112 9.89 25.37 5.12
N SER A 113 9.93 26.68 5.28
CA SER A 113 10.08 27.31 6.59
C SER A 113 8.79 27.94 7.04
N THR A 114 8.56 27.93 8.35
CA THR A 114 7.41 28.56 8.97
C THR A 114 7.46 30.08 8.90
N THR A 115 6.28 30.68 8.81
CA THR A 115 6.07 32.11 9.11
C THR A 115 5.87 32.33 10.61
N SER A 116 5.65 33.57 11.04
CA SER A 116 5.36 33.91 12.44
C SER A 116 4.11 33.23 13.02
N THR A 117 3.23 32.69 12.17
CA THR A 117 2.03 31.93 12.59
C THR A 117 2.30 30.44 12.84
N GLY A 118 3.54 29.99 12.57
CA GLY A 118 3.93 28.58 12.61
C GLY A 118 3.45 27.78 11.40
N ILE A 119 2.93 28.43 10.36
CA ILE A 119 2.55 27.79 9.10
C ILE A 119 3.72 27.85 8.12
N ALA A 120 4.12 26.69 7.60
CA ALA A 120 5.03 26.57 6.46
C ALA A 120 4.22 26.30 5.18
N THR A 121 4.51 27.05 4.11
CA THR A 121 3.99 26.78 2.77
C THR A 121 5.01 25.99 1.99
N ILE A 122 4.62 24.83 1.48
CA ILE A 122 5.46 23.92 0.73
C ILE A 122 5.00 23.93 -0.73
N SER A 123 5.91 24.23 -1.65
CA SER A 123 5.62 24.25 -3.09
C SER A 123 6.22 23.03 -3.78
N PHE A 124 5.43 22.39 -4.64
CA PHE A 124 5.84 21.25 -5.45
C PHE A 124 6.15 21.74 -6.87
N SER A 125 7.43 21.66 -7.26
CA SER A 125 7.89 22.04 -8.60
C SER A 125 8.77 20.93 -9.19
N PRO A 126 8.36 20.26 -10.27
CA PRO A 126 7.07 20.41 -10.94
C PRO A 126 5.89 19.97 -10.05
N ALA A 127 4.70 20.50 -10.36
CA ALA A 127 3.44 20.07 -9.74
C ALA A 127 3.11 18.63 -10.14
N PHE A 128 2.42 17.90 -9.25
CA PHE A 128 1.95 16.55 -9.52
C PHE A 128 0.74 16.55 -10.48
N GLU A 129 0.50 15.45 -11.17
CA GLU A 129 -0.65 15.31 -12.06
C GLU A 129 -1.98 15.21 -11.28
N ALA A 130 -1.94 14.62 -10.09
CA ALA A 130 -3.03 14.53 -9.12
C ALA A 130 -2.57 15.04 -7.75
N THR A 131 -3.51 15.34 -6.84
CA THR A 131 -3.15 15.73 -5.47
C THR A 131 -2.41 14.56 -4.81
N PRO A 132 -1.14 14.73 -4.40
CA PRO A 132 -0.37 13.63 -3.81
C PRO A 132 -0.83 13.37 -2.38
N ASP A 133 -0.57 12.16 -1.90
CA ASP A 133 -0.58 11.86 -0.47
C ASP A 133 0.62 12.57 0.18
N ILE A 134 0.39 13.26 1.29
CA ILE A 134 1.41 14.06 1.96
C ILE A 134 1.65 13.51 3.35
N ASP A 135 2.89 13.15 3.61
CA ASP A 135 3.37 12.69 4.91
C ASP A 135 4.36 13.70 5.48
N VAL A 136 4.19 14.09 6.74
CA VAL A 136 5.10 15.03 7.40
C VAL A 136 6.26 14.23 7.96
N ILE A 137 7.49 14.60 7.58
CA ILE A 137 8.69 13.97 8.11
C ILE A 137 9.10 14.72 9.36
N GLU A 138 9.00 14.04 10.50
CA GLU A 138 9.48 14.54 11.77
C GLU A 138 11.01 14.66 11.77
N ASP A 139 11.52 15.68 12.44
CA ASP A 139 12.95 15.99 12.50
C ASP A 139 13.34 16.48 13.90
N TRP A 140 14.63 16.57 14.16
CA TRP A 140 15.18 17.10 15.40
C TRP A 140 16.11 18.26 15.11
N SER A 141 15.85 19.41 15.73
CA SER A 141 16.70 20.59 15.61
C SER A 141 16.78 21.33 16.93
N ASN A 142 17.99 21.77 17.32
CA ASN A 142 18.23 22.52 18.55
C ASN A 142 17.61 21.85 19.79
N GLU A 143 17.80 20.52 19.92
CA GLU A 143 17.23 19.71 21.02
C GLU A 143 15.70 19.70 21.11
N GLN A 144 15.02 20.19 20.07
CA GLN A 144 13.58 20.15 19.93
C GLN A 144 13.17 19.22 18.80
N MET A 145 12.18 18.38 19.08
CA MET A 145 11.48 17.64 18.05
C MET A 145 10.62 18.61 17.24
N ILE A 146 10.77 18.57 15.93
CA ILE A 146 9.94 19.28 14.96
C ILE A 146 8.96 18.27 14.37
N THR A 147 7.68 18.57 14.46
CA THR A 147 6.59 17.79 13.86
C THR A 147 5.57 18.74 13.26
N GLY A 148 4.52 18.22 12.63
CA GLY A 148 3.49 19.07 12.06
C GLY A 148 2.31 18.31 11.50
N LYS A 149 1.31 19.07 11.10
CA LYS A 149 0.11 18.54 10.45
C LYS A 149 -0.21 19.37 9.21
N VAL A 150 -0.52 18.68 8.10
CA VAL A 150 -1.05 19.33 6.90
C VAL A 150 -2.35 20.04 7.26
N VAL A 151 -2.44 21.33 6.94
CA VAL A 151 -3.63 22.15 7.18
C VAL A 151 -4.77 21.62 6.30
N SER A 152 -5.93 21.38 6.90
CA SER A 152 -7.11 20.85 6.20
C SER A 152 -7.46 21.72 4.99
N GLY A 153 -7.59 21.10 3.82
CA GLY A 153 -7.93 21.78 2.56
C GLY A 153 -6.77 22.53 1.88
N SER A 154 -5.56 22.53 2.45
CA SER A 154 -4.40 23.17 1.84
C SER A 154 -3.68 22.32 0.79
N GLY A 155 -3.88 21.00 0.82
CA GLY A 155 -3.24 20.06 -0.11
C GLY A 155 -3.73 20.25 -1.55
N THR A 156 -2.81 20.55 -2.45
CA THR A 156 -3.05 20.70 -3.89
C THR A 156 -1.99 19.96 -4.69
N LYS A 157 -2.16 19.90 -6.01
CA LYS A 157 -1.16 19.39 -6.95
C LYS A 157 0.18 20.12 -6.89
N ALA A 158 0.15 21.41 -6.50
CA ALA A 158 1.30 22.31 -6.55
C ALA A 158 1.90 22.62 -5.17
N GLY A 159 1.33 22.08 -4.09
CA GLY A 159 1.83 22.37 -2.75
C GLY A 159 0.83 22.10 -1.65
N CYS A 160 1.24 22.40 -0.43
CA CYS A 160 0.41 22.34 0.77
C CYS A 160 0.87 23.34 1.83
N GLN A 161 0.06 23.49 2.88
CA GLN A 161 0.47 24.20 4.09
C GLN A 161 0.55 23.24 5.26
N VAL A 162 1.56 23.41 6.11
CA VAL A 162 1.77 22.58 7.31
C VAL A 162 1.80 23.49 8.53
N GLN A 163 0.96 23.21 9.53
CA GLN A 163 1.12 23.78 10.86
C GLN A 163 2.22 23.01 11.55
N VAL A 164 3.35 23.68 11.77
CA VAL A 164 4.54 23.11 12.39
C VAL A 164 4.50 23.33 13.89
N MET A 165 4.92 22.31 14.61
CA MET A 165 4.97 22.25 16.05
C MET A 165 6.39 21.87 16.48
N VAL A 166 6.85 22.45 17.59
CA VAL A 166 8.12 22.11 18.23
C VAL A 166 7.87 21.61 19.65
N SER A 167 8.64 20.62 20.09
CA SER A 167 8.51 20.09 21.45
C SER A 167 8.86 21.14 22.49
N ARG A 168 8.10 21.16 23.59
CA ARG A 168 8.43 21.88 24.81
C ARG A 168 9.38 21.01 25.65
N GLY A 169 10.36 21.64 26.30
CA GLY A 169 11.14 20.98 27.33
C GLY A 169 10.25 20.45 28.46
N THR A 170 10.72 19.43 29.18
CA THR A 170 9.97 18.50 30.05
C THR A 170 9.18 19.13 31.23
N LEU A 171 9.22 20.45 31.44
CA LEU A 171 8.76 21.10 32.68
C LEU A 171 7.40 21.85 32.58
N LEU A 172 6.76 21.91 31.41
CA LEU A 172 5.54 22.72 31.20
C LEU A 172 4.36 21.86 30.69
N LEU A 173 3.93 20.89 31.51
CA LEU A 173 2.89 19.91 31.14
C LEU A 173 1.45 20.43 31.18
N THR A 174 1.20 21.68 31.56
CA THR A 174 -0.18 22.22 31.64
C THR A 174 -0.83 22.45 30.27
N THR A 175 -0.05 22.47 29.19
CA THR A 175 -0.54 22.77 27.82
C THR A 175 -0.09 21.75 26.77
N GLY A 176 0.37 20.57 27.20
CA GLY A 176 0.85 19.49 26.32
C GLY A 176 2.29 19.66 25.82
N PRO A 177 2.86 18.60 25.21
CA PRO A 177 4.30 18.51 24.92
C PRO A 177 4.77 19.33 23.72
N PHE A 178 3.88 19.97 22.96
CA PHE A 178 4.23 20.72 21.75
C PHE A 178 3.63 22.13 21.74
N GLN A 179 4.32 23.05 21.10
CA GLN A 179 3.86 24.41 20.81
C GLN A 179 4.01 24.75 19.33
N LYS A 180 3.28 25.76 18.84
CA LYS A 180 3.47 26.25 17.48
C LYS A 180 4.91 26.71 17.29
N ALA A 181 5.50 26.34 16.16
CA ALA A 181 6.82 26.80 15.77
C ALA A 181 6.83 28.33 15.58
N GLY A 182 7.94 28.98 15.97
CA GLY A 182 8.23 30.35 15.59
C GLY A 182 8.54 30.47 14.09
N ALA A 183 8.85 31.68 13.61
CA ALA A 183 9.26 31.87 12.21
C ALA A 183 10.62 31.22 11.90
N GLY A 184 10.79 30.72 10.68
CA GLY A 184 12.06 30.19 10.17
C GLY A 184 12.34 28.72 10.53
N VAL A 185 11.45 28.03 11.23
CA VAL A 185 11.59 26.60 11.53
C VAL A 185 11.35 25.81 10.24
N SER A 186 12.33 25.00 9.85
CA SER A 186 12.23 24.14 8.67
C SER A 186 11.40 22.91 8.97
N ILE A 187 10.55 22.50 8.03
CA ILE A 187 9.84 21.22 8.04
C ILE A 187 9.97 20.57 6.68
N THR A 188 10.00 19.24 6.67
CA THR A 188 10.02 18.45 5.44
C THR A 188 8.75 17.62 5.33
N VAL A 189 8.21 17.53 4.12
CA VAL A 189 7.14 16.60 3.77
C VAL A 189 7.61 15.65 2.68
N ARG A 190 7.08 14.44 2.70
CA ARG A 190 7.15 13.48 1.61
C ARG A 190 5.83 13.51 0.87
N ALA A 191 5.88 13.86 -0.42
CA ALA A 191 4.74 13.80 -1.31
C ALA A 191 4.83 12.52 -2.16
N ILE A 192 3.74 11.76 -2.18
CA ILE A 192 3.60 10.48 -2.89
C ILE A 192 2.45 10.64 -3.87
N GLY A 193 2.75 10.72 -5.16
CA GLY A 193 1.76 10.91 -6.21
C GLY A 193 2.18 10.22 -7.49
N ASN A 194 1.41 10.40 -8.55
CA ASN A 194 1.82 10.03 -9.90
C ASN A 194 2.50 11.23 -10.55
#